data_AF-A0A0C3BJ50-F1
#
_entry.id   AF-A0A0C3BJ50-F1
#
_cell.length_a   1.000
_cell.length_b   1.000
_cell.length_c   1.000
_cell.angle_alpha   90.00
_cell.angle_beta   90.00
_cell.angle_gamma   90.00
#
_symmetry.space_group_name_H-M   'P 1'
#
loop_
_entity.id
_entity.type
_entity.pdbx_description
1 polymer ?
#
loop_
_entity_poly.entity_id
_entity_poly.type
_entity_poly.pdbx_seq_one_letter_code
_entity_poly.pdbx_strand_id
1 'polypeptide(L)'
;MPPALYHADELKGSTLHQVDTELHRKFAGLVPGTVSITGYSELIAEHVRTTSPRTVTTLSSTGMLPFVSGKQLLARIDRLRVGLDFTDQEAFVALRQLLGPDRTMWLNPADRFKLSNQIKDICMALNRRDIFEDFSNTSSVAALALTPPPTGMGMWNFVYQIVLGYELHLRLEKEGGGWYSGVNDKVSANMLISKQWINNVEMFTGGDSKLEMRSRVQARQIDGLLRFAEIMEWPQISEMRDYVENVYVDFVGGKTVTVDLWEWLFGIMLPGKFYASKIMSALVTATPSLGSYGAIPYVNLGFNLQGRSWWRCRNILGSVLAGVHGVKSVCGWIGPCPGVTEPPENPWIRIRARPVEFLRGTVTDPLGNIDDASDDGSGEEAYDTTRRLFSPRAGETVFDVIQDLSDMSLWNEPVPPPKAALTPMMLELNIRHLSNSGLRVSQALRTLHIPCTQIRYSFRHILALEHMLSTVEKCSDTQVMLLLSRISNPMKVVGVRKYW
;
A
#
# COMPACT_ATOMS: atom_id res chain seq x y z
N MET A 1 20.54 -6.90 3.85
CA MET A 1 19.11 -6.94 4.24
C MET A 1 18.39 -5.89 3.41
N PRO A 2 17.20 -6.13 2.85
CA PRO A 2 16.41 -5.01 2.34
C PRO A 2 16.11 -4.07 3.51
N PRO A 3 16.00 -2.76 3.29
CA PRO A 3 15.56 -1.83 4.32
C PRO A 3 14.23 -2.36 4.86
N ALA A 4 14.08 -2.39 6.19
CA ALA A 4 12.92 -2.97 6.86
C ALA A 4 11.63 -2.62 6.10
N LEU A 5 11.06 -3.63 5.44
CA LEU A 5 9.69 -3.56 4.97
C LEU A 5 8.86 -3.51 6.26
N TYR A 6 8.60 -2.30 6.74
CA TYR A 6 7.72 -2.07 7.88
C TYR A 6 6.38 -2.71 7.52
N HIS A 7 6.07 -3.83 8.17
CA HIS A 7 4.80 -4.51 7.97
C HIS A 7 3.72 -3.77 8.76
N ALA A 8 2.51 -3.68 8.19
CA ALA A 8 1.36 -3.03 8.83
C ALA A 8 1.01 -3.62 10.22
N ASP A 9 1.47 -4.85 10.48
CA ASP A 9 1.24 -5.63 11.70
C ASP A 9 1.95 -5.07 12.95
N GLU A 10 2.87 -4.10 12.79
CA GLU A 10 3.59 -3.49 13.93
C GLU A 10 2.73 -2.51 14.75
N LEU A 11 1.54 -2.13 14.27
CA LEU A 11 0.63 -1.22 14.96
C LEU A 11 -0.65 -1.97 15.38
N LYS A 12 -0.82 -2.18 16.68
CA LYS A 12 -2.04 -2.76 17.25
C LYS A 12 -3.27 -1.94 16.83
N GLY A 13 -4.29 -2.61 16.30
CA GLY A 13 -5.55 -1.99 15.86
C GLY A 13 -5.51 -1.28 14.50
N SER A 14 -4.39 -1.34 13.76
CA SER A 14 -4.21 -0.65 12.48
C SER A 14 -5.03 -1.27 11.33
N THR A 15 -5.65 -0.42 10.52
CA THR A 15 -6.33 -0.80 9.27
C THR A 15 -5.46 -0.57 8.02
N LEU A 16 -4.15 -0.28 8.17
CA LEU A 16 -3.27 0.11 7.07
C LEU A 16 -3.24 -0.84 5.87
N HIS A 17 -3.38 -2.15 6.09
CA HIS A 17 -3.45 -3.13 5.00
C HIS A 17 -4.62 -2.88 4.05
N GLN A 18 -5.68 -2.21 4.50
CA GLN A 18 -6.83 -1.82 3.69
C GLN A 18 -6.51 -0.65 2.75
N VAL A 19 -5.61 0.25 3.17
CA VAL A 19 -5.08 1.39 2.39
C VAL A 19 -4.16 0.93 1.27
N ASP A 20 -3.40 -0.12 1.54
CA ASP A 20 -2.45 -0.67 0.59
C ASP A 20 -2.21 -2.17 0.81
N THR A 21 -2.62 -2.94 -0.19
CA THR A 21 -2.52 -4.39 -0.21
C THR A 21 -1.07 -4.88 -0.27
N GLU A 22 -0.14 -4.05 -0.78
CA GLU A 22 1.30 -4.37 -0.81
C GLU A 22 1.91 -4.50 0.60
N LEU A 23 1.21 -4.01 1.64
CA LEU A 23 1.65 -4.12 3.03
C LEU A 23 1.46 -5.50 3.63
N HIS A 24 0.60 -6.31 3.03
CA HIS A 24 0.30 -7.63 3.55
C HIS A 24 1.56 -8.50 3.48
N ARG A 25 1.98 -9.11 4.60
CA ARG A 25 3.23 -9.87 4.69
C ARG A 25 3.32 -11.01 3.67
N LYS A 26 2.17 -11.60 3.34
CA LYS A 26 2.03 -12.64 2.31
C LYS A 26 1.60 -12.10 0.95
N PHE A 27 1.78 -10.80 0.64
CA PHE A 27 1.32 -10.25 -0.63
C PHE A 27 2.10 -10.82 -1.83
N ALA A 28 3.43 -10.73 -1.77
CA ALA A 28 4.30 -11.16 -2.86
C ALA A 28 4.31 -12.70 -3.02
N GLY A 29 4.35 -13.17 -4.26
CA GLY A 29 4.59 -14.58 -4.58
C GLY A 29 6.09 -14.94 -4.52
N LEU A 30 6.41 -16.22 -4.73
CA LEU A 30 7.81 -16.68 -4.70
C LEU A 30 8.62 -16.15 -5.89
N VAL A 31 7.98 -16.04 -7.06
CA VAL A 31 8.63 -15.59 -8.30
C VAL A 31 8.48 -14.08 -8.42
N PRO A 32 9.52 -13.34 -8.86
CA PRO A 32 9.42 -11.91 -9.14
C PRO A 32 8.18 -11.56 -9.97
N GLY A 33 7.49 -10.48 -9.59
CA GLY A 33 6.28 -10.00 -10.29
C GLY A 33 5.02 -10.85 -10.10
N THR A 34 5.10 -11.97 -9.37
CA THR A 34 3.92 -12.76 -8.99
C THR A 34 3.36 -12.31 -7.63
N VAL A 35 2.07 -12.56 -7.42
CA VAL A 35 1.36 -12.36 -6.16
C VAL A 35 0.98 -13.72 -5.59
N SER A 36 0.98 -13.86 -4.27
CA SER A 36 0.49 -15.08 -3.62
C SER A 36 -1.04 -15.16 -3.72
N ILE A 37 -1.60 -16.30 -3.33
CA ILE A 37 -3.06 -16.46 -3.20
C ILE A 37 -3.64 -15.41 -2.24
N THR A 38 -3.01 -15.18 -1.09
CA THR A 38 -3.44 -14.16 -0.13
C THR A 38 -3.26 -12.74 -0.68
N GLY A 39 -2.19 -12.49 -1.43
CA GLY A 39 -2.03 -11.21 -2.12
C GLY A 39 -3.12 -10.97 -3.15
N TYR A 40 -3.53 -12.02 -3.87
CA TYR A 40 -4.60 -11.97 -4.86
C TYR A 40 -5.98 -11.73 -4.22
N SER A 41 -6.29 -12.36 -3.09
CA SER A 41 -7.54 -12.09 -2.35
C SER A 41 -7.60 -10.63 -1.88
N GLU A 42 -6.47 -10.08 -1.41
CA GLU A 42 -6.39 -8.67 -1.04
C GLU A 42 -6.61 -7.73 -2.23
N LEU A 43 -6.07 -8.06 -3.42
CA LEU A 43 -6.33 -7.31 -4.65
C LEU A 43 -7.81 -7.34 -5.05
N ILE A 44 -8.50 -8.47 -4.86
CA ILE A 44 -9.95 -8.57 -5.05
C ILE A 44 -10.66 -7.67 -4.05
N ALA A 45 -10.29 -7.73 -2.78
CA ALA A 45 -10.89 -6.90 -1.73
C ALA A 45 -10.69 -5.40 -2.02
N GLU A 46 -9.49 -4.98 -2.46
CA GLU A 46 -9.21 -3.61 -2.93
C GLU A 46 -10.09 -3.23 -4.12
N HIS A 47 -10.27 -4.14 -5.09
CA HIS A 47 -11.17 -3.91 -6.22
C HIS A 47 -12.63 -3.73 -5.79
N VAL A 48 -13.11 -4.55 -4.85
CA VAL A 48 -14.48 -4.42 -4.30
C VAL A 48 -14.64 -3.10 -3.56
N ARG A 49 -13.68 -2.71 -2.70
CA ARG A 49 -13.69 -1.43 -1.99
C ARG A 49 -13.73 -0.23 -2.94
N THR A 50 -12.97 -0.29 -4.03
CA THR A 50 -12.90 0.80 -5.02
C THR A 50 -14.13 0.88 -5.92
N THR A 51 -14.75 -0.25 -6.26
CA THR A 51 -15.89 -0.31 -7.18
C THR A 51 -17.25 -0.17 -6.47
N SER A 52 -17.31 -0.54 -5.19
CA SER A 52 -18.49 -0.41 -4.33
C SER A 52 -18.09 0.28 -3.02
N PRO A 53 -17.78 1.58 -3.05
CA PRO A 53 -17.32 2.31 -1.87
C PRO A 53 -18.43 2.35 -0.82
N ARG A 54 -18.17 1.77 0.35
CA ARG A 54 -19.04 1.91 1.52
C ARG A 54 -18.85 3.30 2.11
N THR A 55 -19.94 3.98 2.44
CA THR A 55 -19.90 5.24 3.18
C THR A 55 -19.45 4.95 4.61
N VAL A 56 -18.16 5.18 4.91
CA VAL A 56 -17.64 5.04 6.27
C VAL A 56 -18.00 6.32 7.04
N THR A 57 -18.98 6.22 7.94
CA THR A 57 -19.31 7.28 8.89
C THR A 57 -18.32 7.25 10.05
N THR A 58 -17.58 8.34 10.24
CA THR A 58 -16.59 8.48 11.30
C THR A 58 -17.01 9.58 12.26
N LEU A 59 -17.00 9.29 13.57
CA LEU A 59 -17.21 10.31 14.59
C LEU A 59 -15.99 11.24 14.66
N SER A 60 -16.25 12.54 14.66
CA SER A 60 -15.23 13.59 14.81
C SER A 60 -15.64 14.61 15.85
N SER A 61 -14.68 15.14 16.61
CA SER A 61 -14.97 16.19 17.59
C SER A 61 -15.15 17.55 16.91
N THR A 62 -16.10 18.35 17.40
CA THR A 62 -16.39 19.70 16.87
C THR A 62 -15.95 20.83 17.81
N GLY A 63 -15.41 20.49 18.98
CA GLY A 63 -14.95 21.48 19.96
C GLY A 63 -13.72 22.24 19.46
N MET A 64 -13.59 23.52 19.80
CA MET A 64 -12.37 24.27 19.52
C MET A 64 -11.18 23.62 20.24
N LEU A 65 -10.09 23.36 19.50
CA LEU A 65 -8.83 22.93 20.11
C LEU A 65 -8.15 24.13 20.79
N PRO A 66 -7.53 23.94 21.96
CA PRO A 66 -6.73 24.96 22.59
C PRO A 66 -5.50 25.30 21.73
N PHE A 67 -5.01 26.53 21.87
CA PHE A 67 -3.73 26.91 21.27
C PHE A 67 -2.59 26.23 22.04
N VAL A 68 -1.79 25.42 21.34
CA VAL A 68 -0.60 24.77 21.90
C VAL A 68 0.63 25.34 21.20
N SER A 69 1.51 25.98 21.97
CA SER A 69 2.74 26.57 21.42
C SER A 69 3.72 25.49 20.96
N GLY A 70 4.58 25.83 19.99
CA GLY A 70 5.62 24.91 19.50
C GLY A 70 6.54 24.39 20.62
N LYS A 71 6.87 25.22 21.61
CA LYS A 71 7.66 24.82 22.78
C LYS A 71 6.95 23.74 23.62
N GLN A 72 5.63 23.86 23.80
CA GLN A 72 4.85 22.85 24.50
C GLN A 72 4.78 21.54 23.73
N LEU A 73 4.65 21.61 22.39
CA LEU A 73 4.65 20.42 21.54
C LEU A 73 5.99 19.69 21.58
N LEU A 74 7.12 20.41 21.49
CA LEU A 74 8.45 19.81 21.59
C LEU A 74 8.67 19.16 22.96
N ALA A 75 8.31 19.85 24.05
CA ALA A 75 8.38 19.28 25.40
C ALA A 75 7.48 18.04 25.56
N ARG A 76 6.35 17.99 24.84
CA ARG A 76 5.48 16.80 24.82
C ARG A 76 6.14 15.64 24.07
N ILE A 77 6.79 15.91 22.94
CA ILE A 77 7.53 14.88 22.18
C ILE A 77 8.64 14.27 23.02
N ASP A 78 9.43 15.09 23.71
CA ASP A 78 10.50 14.59 24.57
C ASP A 78 9.98 13.69 25.69
N ARG A 79 8.81 14.02 26.27
CA ARG A 79 8.13 13.15 27.24
C ARG A 79 7.64 11.85 26.60
N LEU A 80 6.96 11.93 25.45
CA LEU A 80 6.41 10.75 24.78
C LEU A 80 7.50 9.75 24.34
N ARG A 81 8.72 10.22 24.04
CA ARG A 81 9.87 9.37 23.72
C ARG A 81 10.31 8.47 24.88
N VAL A 82 10.10 8.91 26.12
CA VAL A 82 10.41 8.11 27.32
C VAL A 82 9.35 7.02 27.54
N GLY A 83 8.10 7.30 27.16
CA GLY A 83 6.96 6.38 27.30
C GLY A 83 5.78 7.02 28.02
N LEU A 84 4.73 6.23 28.28
CA LEU A 84 3.57 6.64 29.09
C LEU A 84 3.64 6.03 30.50
N ASP A 85 4.44 6.62 31.39
CA ASP A 85 4.50 6.23 32.80
C ASP A 85 3.40 6.88 33.66
N PHE A 86 2.32 7.34 33.03
CA PHE A 86 1.24 8.06 33.71
C PHE A 86 0.20 7.10 34.30
N THR A 87 -0.32 7.49 35.46
CA THR A 87 -1.64 7.01 35.90
C THR A 87 -2.71 7.46 34.89
N ASP A 88 -3.82 6.74 34.83
CA ASP A 88 -4.90 7.04 33.88
C ASP A 88 -5.48 8.46 34.07
N GLN A 89 -5.45 8.97 35.30
CA GLN A 89 -5.87 10.33 35.64
C GLN A 89 -4.87 11.39 35.18
N GLU A 90 -3.56 11.18 35.37
CA GLU A 90 -2.52 12.09 34.86
C GLU A 90 -2.51 12.11 33.34
N ALA A 91 -2.68 10.95 32.71
CA ALA A 91 -2.82 10.81 31.27
C ALA A 91 -4.02 11.61 30.74
N PHE A 92 -5.14 11.59 31.47
CA PHE A 92 -6.33 12.37 31.12
C PHE A 92 -6.07 13.87 31.21
N VAL A 93 -5.50 14.34 32.32
CA VAL A 93 -5.20 15.77 32.51
C VAL A 93 -4.25 16.27 31.43
N ALA A 94 -3.21 15.50 31.11
CA ALA A 94 -2.28 15.85 30.05
C ALA A 94 -2.95 15.88 28.67
N LEU A 95 -3.87 14.94 28.38
CA LEU A 95 -4.61 14.92 27.12
C LEU A 95 -5.51 16.15 26.96
N ARG A 96 -6.14 16.62 28.05
CA ARG A 96 -7.01 17.81 28.00
C ARG A 96 -6.24 19.10 27.77
N GLN A 97 -4.94 19.15 28.06
CA GLN A 97 -4.09 20.26 27.63
C GLN A 97 -3.95 20.34 26.11
N LEU A 98 -4.08 19.22 25.41
CA LEU A 98 -4.05 19.14 23.95
C LEU A 98 -5.46 19.30 23.37
N LEU A 99 -6.43 18.51 23.81
CA LEU A 99 -7.76 18.46 23.19
C LEU A 99 -8.76 19.51 23.70
N GLY A 100 -8.41 20.22 24.78
CA GLY A 100 -9.32 21.12 25.48
C GLY A 100 -10.21 20.41 26.50
N PRO A 101 -11.21 21.11 27.07
CA PRO A 101 -12.07 20.56 28.12
C PRO A 101 -12.91 19.39 27.61
N ASP A 102 -13.14 18.41 28.48
CA ASP A 102 -14.06 17.31 28.21
C ASP A 102 -15.49 17.83 28.08
N ARG A 103 -16.14 17.52 26.96
CA ARG A 103 -17.53 17.92 26.68
C ARG A 103 -18.49 16.75 26.80
N THR A 104 -17.99 15.56 27.07
CA THR A 104 -18.80 14.35 27.21
C THR A 104 -19.48 14.36 28.58
N MET A 105 -20.80 14.22 28.59
CA MET A 105 -21.53 13.99 29.82
C MET A 105 -21.40 12.52 30.22
N TRP A 106 -20.69 12.26 31.32
CA TRP A 106 -20.46 10.91 31.81
C TRP A 106 -21.51 10.52 32.85
N LEU A 107 -22.16 9.36 32.64
CA LEU A 107 -23.08 8.79 33.63
C LEU A 107 -22.35 8.48 34.94
N ASN A 108 -21.13 7.95 34.86
CA ASN A 108 -20.23 7.80 36.00
C ASN A 108 -18.99 8.70 35.81
N PRO A 109 -18.74 9.69 36.70
CA PRO A 109 -17.59 10.57 36.60
C PRO A 109 -16.22 9.88 36.55
N ALA A 110 -16.10 8.66 37.09
CA ALA A 110 -14.86 7.89 37.04
C ALA A 110 -14.53 7.37 35.63
N ASP A 111 -15.53 7.19 34.77
CA ASP A 111 -15.35 6.62 33.45
C ASP A 111 -14.56 7.52 32.49
N ARG A 112 -14.54 8.83 32.74
CA ARG A 112 -13.75 9.78 31.94
C ARG A 112 -12.26 9.48 31.96
N PHE A 113 -11.78 8.85 33.03
CA PHE A 113 -10.37 8.50 33.19
C PHE A 113 -10.00 7.18 32.50
N LYS A 114 -10.97 6.37 32.08
CA LYS A 114 -10.68 5.10 31.39
C LYS A 114 -9.87 5.34 30.12
N LEU A 115 -8.81 4.55 29.94
CA LEU A 115 -7.93 4.66 28.78
C LEU A 115 -8.70 4.55 27.44
N SER A 116 -9.68 3.64 27.37
CA SER A 116 -10.53 3.43 26.19
C SER A 116 -11.27 4.69 25.74
N ASN A 117 -11.71 5.51 26.70
CA ASN A 117 -12.40 6.77 26.41
C ASN A 117 -11.43 7.86 25.97
N GLN A 118 -10.23 7.89 26.55
CA GLN A 118 -9.17 8.79 26.10
C GLN A 118 -8.69 8.44 24.67
N ILE A 119 -8.64 7.15 24.32
CA ILE A 119 -8.35 6.66 22.96
C ILE A 119 -9.42 7.15 21.97
N LYS A 120 -10.71 7.01 22.33
CA LYS A 120 -11.82 7.52 21.50
C LYS A 120 -11.71 9.01 21.25
N ASP A 121 -11.37 9.80 22.27
CA ASP A 121 -11.21 11.25 22.12
C ASP A 121 -10.11 11.63 21.14
N ILE A 122 -8.97 10.94 21.18
CA ILE A 122 -7.89 11.17 20.21
C ILE A 122 -8.34 10.76 18.81
N CYS A 123 -9.01 9.62 18.65
CA CYS A 123 -9.54 9.19 17.34
C CYS A 123 -10.53 10.22 16.78
N MET A 124 -11.46 10.73 17.60
CA MET A 124 -12.39 11.78 17.21
C MET A 124 -11.69 13.08 16.83
N ALA A 125 -10.63 13.45 17.55
CA ALA A 125 -9.82 14.61 17.21
C ALA A 125 -9.11 14.43 15.85
N LEU A 126 -8.44 13.29 15.63
CA LEU A 126 -7.71 13.00 14.38
C LEU A 126 -8.65 12.86 13.16
N ASN A 127 -9.89 12.44 13.37
CA ASN A 127 -10.91 12.35 12.32
C ASN A 127 -11.43 13.71 11.83
N ARG A 128 -11.09 14.80 12.51
CA ARG A 128 -11.41 16.16 12.07
C ARG A 128 -10.77 16.49 10.72
N ARG A 129 -11.56 17.05 9.81
CA ARG A 129 -11.13 17.45 8.47
C ARG A 129 -10.84 18.95 8.34
N ASP A 130 -11.21 19.73 9.36
CA ASP A 130 -11.02 21.18 9.40
C ASP A 130 -9.63 21.60 9.88
N ILE A 131 -8.92 20.73 10.62
CA ILE A 131 -7.60 21.01 11.19
C ILE A 131 -6.53 20.01 10.72
N PHE A 132 -6.87 18.72 10.63
CA PHE A 132 -5.90 17.65 10.41
C PHE A 132 -6.03 17.02 9.04
N GLU A 133 -4.87 16.80 8.42
CA GLU A 133 -4.75 16.23 7.09
C GLU A 133 -4.87 14.72 7.09
N ASP A 134 -5.23 14.16 5.94
CA ASP A 134 -5.34 12.72 5.73
C ASP A 134 -4.12 12.13 5.04
N PHE A 135 -3.20 11.58 5.82
CA PHE A 135 -1.96 11.00 5.29
C PHE A 135 -2.19 9.72 4.46
N SER A 136 -3.34 9.03 4.54
CA SER A 136 -3.56 7.81 3.75
C SER A 136 -3.73 8.09 2.26
N ASN A 137 -4.07 9.33 1.92
CA ASN A 137 -4.36 9.77 0.55
C ASN A 137 -3.26 10.66 -0.06
N THR A 138 -2.20 10.94 0.68
CA THR A 138 -1.15 11.85 0.24
C THR A 138 0.12 11.11 -0.13
N SER A 139 0.72 11.47 -1.28
CA SER A 139 1.99 10.91 -1.72
C SER A 139 3.21 11.53 -1.04
N SER A 140 3.11 12.74 -0.47
CA SER A 140 4.19 13.43 0.24
C SER A 140 3.69 14.11 1.52
N VAL A 141 4.03 13.53 2.67
CA VAL A 141 3.75 14.07 4.00
C VAL A 141 4.59 15.32 4.27
N ALA A 142 5.85 15.35 3.80
CA ALA A 142 6.71 16.51 3.94
C ALA A 142 6.18 17.73 3.19
N ALA A 143 5.60 17.54 2.00
CA ALA A 143 5.00 18.65 1.27
C ALA A 143 3.89 19.32 2.09
N LEU A 144 3.05 18.54 2.77
CA LEU A 144 2.00 19.06 3.66
C LEU A 144 2.61 19.80 4.86
N ALA A 145 3.67 19.27 5.46
CA ALA A 145 4.30 19.85 6.64
C ALA A 145 5.06 21.15 6.34
N LEU A 146 5.79 21.20 5.22
CA LEU A 146 6.65 22.32 4.84
C LEU A 146 5.88 23.47 4.17
N THR A 147 4.68 23.20 3.67
CA THR A 147 3.83 24.20 3.00
C THR A 147 2.81 24.78 3.99
N PRO A 148 2.72 26.12 4.16
CA PRO A 148 1.74 26.72 5.06
C PRO A 148 0.30 26.62 4.52
N PRO A 149 -0.72 26.78 5.38
CA PRO A 149 -2.12 26.90 4.96
C PRO A 149 -2.33 28.06 3.97
N PRO A 150 -3.27 27.93 3.01
CA PRO A 150 -4.23 26.83 2.83
C PRO A 150 -3.73 25.67 1.96
N THR A 151 -2.52 25.75 1.40
CA THR A 151 -2.01 24.75 0.43
C THR A 151 -1.39 23.52 1.10
N GLY A 152 -0.88 23.66 2.33
CA GLY A 152 -0.51 22.56 3.21
C GLY A 152 -1.02 22.81 4.63
N MET A 153 -0.57 22.02 5.60
CA MET A 153 -0.98 22.20 6.99
C MET A 153 -0.03 23.10 7.78
N GLY A 154 1.22 23.24 7.32
CA GLY A 154 2.28 23.93 8.03
C GLY A 154 2.86 23.11 9.18
N MET A 155 4.11 23.40 9.53
CA MET A 155 4.93 22.56 10.38
C MET A 155 4.37 22.35 11.78
N TRP A 156 3.81 23.39 12.42
CA TRP A 156 3.31 23.26 13.79
C TRP A 156 1.99 22.48 13.88
N ASN A 157 1.09 22.60 12.91
CA ASN A 157 -0.10 21.76 12.84
C ASN A 157 0.29 20.31 12.55
N PHE A 158 1.28 20.10 11.68
CA PHE A 158 1.86 18.79 11.43
C PHE A 158 2.40 18.17 12.72
N VAL A 159 3.30 18.87 13.43
CA VAL A 159 3.86 18.41 14.71
C VAL A 159 2.76 18.13 15.73
N TYR A 160 1.69 18.95 15.76
CA TYR A 160 0.57 18.71 16.64
C TYR A 160 -0.19 17.41 16.29
N GLN A 161 -0.48 17.18 15.01
CA GLN A 161 -1.08 15.93 14.52
C GLN A 161 -0.20 14.70 14.84
N ILE A 162 1.12 14.85 14.76
CA ILE A 162 2.10 13.80 15.11
C ILE A 162 2.08 13.47 16.59
N VAL A 163 2.02 14.48 17.47
CA VAL A 163 1.91 14.28 18.92
C VAL A 163 0.67 13.47 19.25
N LEU A 164 -0.48 13.81 18.67
CA LEU A 164 -1.72 13.07 18.89
C LEU A 164 -1.65 11.63 18.36
N GLY A 165 -1.11 11.43 17.15
CA GLY A 165 -1.01 10.11 16.55
C GLY A 165 -0.07 9.17 17.31
N TYR A 166 1.04 9.68 17.83
CA TYR A 166 1.96 8.87 18.64
C TYR A 166 1.45 8.62 20.05
N GLU A 167 0.79 9.60 20.67
CA GLU A 167 0.14 9.40 21.96
C GLU A 167 -0.97 8.34 21.87
N LEU A 168 -1.75 8.33 20.79
CA LEU A 168 -2.71 7.26 20.50
C LEU A 168 -2.03 5.89 20.42
N HIS A 169 -0.90 5.80 19.70
CA HIS A 169 -0.14 4.56 19.57
C HIS A 169 0.29 4.00 20.94
N LEU A 170 0.89 4.82 21.80
CA LEU A 170 1.32 4.38 23.13
C LEU A 170 0.15 3.96 24.03
N ARG A 171 -1.00 4.64 23.93
CA ARG A 171 -2.21 4.29 24.70
C ARG A 171 -2.79 2.95 24.24
N LEU A 172 -2.84 2.70 22.94
CA LEU A 172 -3.27 1.42 22.38
C LEU A 172 -2.35 0.27 22.80
N GLU A 173 -1.04 0.52 22.88
CA GLU A 173 -0.09 -0.47 23.40
C GLU A 173 -0.33 -0.78 24.88
N LYS A 174 -0.55 0.24 25.72
CA LYS A 174 -0.85 0.11 27.15
C LYS A 174 -2.18 -0.62 27.40
N GLU A 175 -3.20 -0.39 26.59
CA GLU A 175 -4.52 -1.03 26.76
C GLU A 175 -4.57 -2.48 26.25
N GLY A 176 -3.53 -2.96 25.58
CA GLY A 176 -3.44 -4.36 25.12
C GLY A 176 -3.88 -4.61 23.68
N GLY A 177 -4.34 -3.58 22.94
CA GLY A 177 -4.53 -3.65 21.48
C GLY A 177 -5.88 -4.16 20.97
N GLY A 178 -6.99 -3.81 21.63
CA GLY A 178 -8.33 -4.13 21.15
C GLY A 178 -8.75 -3.39 19.87
N TRP A 179 -9.89 -3.79 19.29
CA TRP A 179 -10.58 -3.02 18.26
C TRP A 179 -11.25 -1.80 18.89
N TYR A 180 -10.98 -0.59 18.38
CA TYR A 180 -11.59 0.65 18.84
C TYR A 180 -12.42 1.29 17.74
N SER A 181 -13.68 1.61 18.06
CA SER A 181 -14.54 2.41 17.21
C SER A 181 -13.88 3.77 16.94
N GLY A 182 -13.44 4.01 15.70
CA GLY A 182 -12.84 5.28 15.29
C GLY A 182 -11.42 5.18 14.73
N VAL A 183 -10.74 4.03 14.90
CA VAL A 183 -9.47 3.75 14.20
C VAL A 183 -9.81 3.34 12.78
N ASN A 184 -9.63 4.28 11.85
CA ASN A 184 -9.81 4.08 10.41
C ASN A 184 -8.46 4.24 9.69
N ASP A 185 -8.51 4.21 8.36
CA ASP A 185 -7.33 4.35 7.50
C ASP A 185 -6.54 5.64 7.73
N LYS A 186 -7.25 6.76 7.91
CA LYS A 186 -6.66 8.07 8.24
C LYS A 186 -5.91 8.01 9.57
N VAL A 187 -6.55 7.50 10.61
CA VAL A 187 -5.97 7.40 11.96
C VAL A 187 -4.78 6.43 11.96
N SER A 188 -4.89 5.30 11.26
CA SER A 188 -3.83 4.29 11.16
C SER A 188 -2.60 4.82 10.41
N ALA A 189 -2.81 5.53 9.29
CA ALA A 189 -1.75 6.24 8.57
C ALA A 189 -1.10 7.30 9.44
N ASN A 190 -1.90 8.08 10.19
CA ASN A 190 -1.37 9.07 11.11
C ASN A 190 -0.51 8.45 12.21
N MET A 191 -0.96 7.37 12.86
CA MET A 191 -0.19 6.67 13.89
C MET A 191 1.18 6.21 13.36
N LEU A 192 1.22 5.65 12.16
CA LEU A 192 2.48 5.17 11.57
C LEU A 192 3.45 6.31 11.25
N ILE A 193 2.98 7.36 10.57
CA ILE A 193 3.80 8.53 10.29
C ILE A 193 4.28 9.17 11.59
N SER A 194 3.42 9.22 12.62
CA SER A 194 3.78 9.75 13.93
C SER A 194 4.90 8.95 14.60
N LYS A 195 4.78 7.62 14.58
CA LYS A 195 5.82 6.70 15.08
C LYS A 195 7.13 6.86 14.32
N GLN A 196 7.08 6.92 12.99
CA GLN A 196 8.28 7.14 12.17
C GLN A 196 8.91 8.50 12.46
N TRP A 197 8.11 9.57 12.53
CA TRP A 197 8.60 10.92 12.79
C TRP A 197 9.34 11.00 14.13
N ILE A 198 8.72 10.54 15.22
CA ILE A 198 9.31 10.66 16.56
C ILE A 198 10.60 9.84 16.69
N ASN A 199 10.67 8.69 16.02
CA ASN A 199 11.86 7.83 16.02
C ASN A 199 12.98 8.37 15.12
N ASN A 200 12.62 8.91 13.95
CA ASN A 200 13.58 9.21 12.90
C ASN A 200 14.01 10.69 12.88
N VAL A 201 13.22 11.60 13.46
CA VAL A 201 13.43 13.04 13.35
C VAL A 201 13.71 13.66 14.71
N GLU A 202 14.83 14.34 14.84
CA GLU A 202 15.15 15.18 15.99
C GLU A 202 14.83 16.63 15.68
N MET A 203 14.08 17.27 16.58
CA MET A 203 13.68 18.67 16.45
C MET A 203 14.25 19.48 17.61
N PHE A 204 14.75 20.66 17.30
CA PHE A 204 15.31 21.56 18.30
C PHE A 204 15.04 23.01 17.89
N THR A 205 14.93 23.88 18.90
CA THR A 205 14.82 25.32 18.68
C THR A 205 16.22 25.90 18.62
N GLY A 206 16.62 26.43 17.46
CA GLY A 206 17.86 27.17 17.29
C GLY A 206 17.84 28.49 18.07
N GLY A 207 19.02 29.15 18.16
CA GLY A 207 19.21 30.40 18.93
C GLY A 207 18.24 31.53 18.55
N ASP A 208 17.78 31.57 17.30
CA ASP A 208 16.83 32.57 16.79
C ASP A 208 15.36 32.11 16.84
N SER A 209 15.02 31.09 17.64
CA SER A 209 13.69 30.43 17.64
C SER A 209 13.31 29.77 16.30
N LYS A 210 14.25 29.60 15.39
CA LYS A 210 14.07 28.83 14.15
C LYS A 210 14.03 27.34 14.48
N LEU A 211 13.03 26.62 13.96
CA LEU A 211 12.95 25.18 14.10
C LEU A 211 14.02 24.53 13.22
N GLU A 212 14.90 23.76 13.84
CA GLU A 212 15.90 22.95 13.14
C GLU A 212 15.55 21.46 13.30
N MET A 213 15.83 20.70 12.24
CA MET A 213 15.48 19.28 12.14
C MET A 213 16.70 18.47 11.70
N ARG A 214 16.96 17.34 12.36
CA ARG A 214 18.00 16.39 12.01
C ARG A 214 17.39 15.00 11.84
N SER A 215 17.79 14.30 10.79
CA SER A 215 17.47 12.89 10.59
C SER A 215 18.42 12.02 11.41
N ARG A 216 17.86 11.07 12.17
CA ARG A 216 18.56 10.02 12.91
C ARG A 216 18.86 8.79 12.05
N VAL A 217 18.19 8.68 10.90
CA VAL A 217 18.21 7.49 10.04
C VAL A 217 18.91 7.71 8.70
N GLN A 218 19.44 8.92 8.46
CA GLN A 218 20.00 9.32 7.16
C GLN A 218 21.03 8.32 6.63
N ALA A 219 21.97 7.86 7.48
CA ALA A 219 23.02 6.93 7.04
C ALA A 219 22.44 5.60 6.54
N ARG A 220 21.42 5.07 7.24
CA ARG A 220 20.72 3.86 6.83
C ARG A 220 19.90 4.08 5.55
N GLN A 221 19.32 5.26 5.37
CA GLN A 221 18.54 5.59 4.17
C GLN A 221 19.43 5.77 2.93
N ILE A 222 20.61 6.36 3.09
CA ILE A 222 21.63 6.44 2.04
C ILE A 222 22.13 5.04 1.66
N ASP A 223 22.49 4.20 2.64
CA ASP A 223 22.89 2.80 2.39
C ASP A 223 21.78 2.01 1.68
N GLY A 224 20.52 2.18 2.11
CA GLY A 224 19.37 1.57 1.46
C GLY A 224 19.18 2.00 0.01
N LEU A 225 19.38 3.29 -0.28
CA LEU A 225 19.26 3.85 -1.63
C LEU A 225 20.40 3.36 -2.54
N LEU A 226 21.63 3.31 -2.03
CA LEU A 226 22.79 2.76 -2.74
C LEU A 226 22.59 1.29 -3.08
N ARG A 227 22.20 0.46 -2.11
CA ARG A 227 21.89 -0.96 -2.36
C ARG A 227 20.77 -1.14 -3.37
N PHE A 228 19.74 -0.32 -3.31
CA PHE A 228 18.64 -0.36 -4.28
C PHE A 228 19.16 -0.06 -5.69
N ALA A 229 19.97 0.99 -5.85
CA ALA A 229 20.59 1.35 -7.14
C ALA A 229 21.52 0.25 -7.67
N GLU A 230 22.32 -0.38 -6.82
CA GLU A 230 23.22 -1.49 -7.18
C GLU A 230 22.44 -2.70 -7.68
N ILE A 231 21.40 -3.12 -6.94
CA ILE A 231 20.55 -4.25 -7.33
C ILE A 231 19.87 -3.94 -8.67
N MET A 232 19.32 -2.73 -8.82
CA MET A 232 18.65 -2.28 -10.03
C MET A 232 19.57 -1.99 -11.20
N GLU A 233 20.89 -2.10 -11.01
CA GLU A 233 21.92 -1.79 -11.99
C GLU A 233 21.71 -0.41 -12.61
N TRP A 234 21.58 0.59 -11.73
CA TRP A 234 21.35 1.96 -12.11
C TRP A 234 22.50 2.50 -12.98
N PRO A 235 22.24 3.01 -14.21
CA PRO A 235 23.30 3.40 -15.14
C PRO A 235 24.23 4.50 -14.62
N GLN A 236 23.68 5.44 -13.83
CA GLN A 236 24.38 6.61 -13.32
C GLN A 236 24.71 6.48 -11.83
N ILE A 237 25.03 5.27 -11.38
CA ILE A 237 25.28 4.99 -9.96
C ILE A 237 26.48 5.78 -9.40
N SER A 238 27.52 6.03 -10.19
CA SER A 238 28.69 6.80 -9.73
C SER A 238 28.32 8.24 -9.41
N GLU A 239 27.61 8.90 -10.33
CA GLU A 239 27.13 10.28 -10.14
C GLU A 239 26.20 10.39 -8.92
N MET A 240 25.29 9.43 -8.78
CA MET A 240 24.39 9.37 -7.64
C MET A 240 25.15 9.19 -6.33
N ARG A 241 26.16 8.31 -6.30
CA ARG A 241 26.98 8.04 -5.11
C ARG A 241 27.69 9.30 -4.63
N ASP A 242 28.35 10.02 -5.54
CA ASP A 242 29.07 11.26 -5.23
C ASP A 242 28.13 12.33 -4.65
N TYR A 243 26.89 12.38 -5.15
CA TYR A 243 25.88 13.31 -4.66
C TYR A 243 25.36 12.95 -3.26
N VAL A 244 24.97 11.68 -3.03
CA VAL A 244 24.36 11.27 -1.75
C VAL A 244 25.35 11.32 -0.59
N GLU A 245 26.66 11.24 -0.82
CA GLU A 245 27.68 11.39 0.22
C GLU A 245 27.62 12.76 0.92
N ASN A 246 27.29 13.82 0.17
CA ASN A 246 27.33 15.19 0.67
C ASN A 246 25.94 15.83 0.86
N VAL A 247 24.88 15.28 0.26
CA VAL A 247 23.56 15.90 0.24
C VAL A 247 22.99 16.22 1.63
N TYR A 248 23.23 15.34 2.61
CA TYR A 248 22.72 15.58 3.97
C TYR A 248 23.50 16.67 4.71
N VAL A 249 24.83 16.74 4.51
CA VAL A 249 25.66 17.82 5.06
C VAL A 249 25.26 19.16 4.43
N ASP A 250 25.05 19.17 3.13
CA ASP A 250 24.58 20.31 2.36
C ASP A 250 23.20 20.80 2.84
N PHE A 251 22.28 19.88 3.10
CA PHE A 251 20.97 20.18 3.69
C PHE A 251 21.10 20.86 5.05
N VAL A 252 21.91 20.28 5.96
CA VAL A 252 22.16 20.88 7.28
C VAL A 252 22.85 22.24 7.16
N GLY A 253 23.70 22.42 6.13
CA GLY A 253 24.31 23.69 5.76
C GLY A 253 23.34 24.71 5.13
N GLY A 254 22.06 24.39 4.99
CA GLY A 254 21.01 25.27 4.49
C GLY A 254 20.80 25.23 2.98
N LYS A 255 21.42 24.30 2.25
CA LYS A 255 21.10 24.08 0.83
C LYS A 255 19.74 23.43 0.69
N THR A 256 19.03 23.80 -0.37
CA THR A 256 17.73 23.21 -0.70
C THR A 256 17.91 21.79 -1.22
N VAL A 257 17.14 20.86 -0.66
CA VAL A 257 17.00 19.48 -1.15
C VAL A 257 15.57 19.28 -1.64
N THR A 258 15.38 18.45 -2.66
CA THR A 258 14.05 18.10 -3.16
C THR A 258 13.22 17.43 -2.07
N VAL A 259 11.92 17.67 -2.06
CA VAL A 259 11.02 17.17 -1.01
C VAL A 259 11.04 15.64 -0.93
N ASP A 260 11.08 14.93 -2.07
CA ASP A 260 11.13 13.47 -2.10
C ASP A 260 12.43 12.89 -1.52
N LEU A 261 13.57 13.50 -1.83
CA LEU A 261 14.85 13.08 -1.24
C LEU A 261 14.89 13.42 0.25
N TRP A 262 14.33 14.56 0.65
CA TRP A 262 14.19 14.91 2.06
C TRP A 262 13.34 13.88 2.82
N GLU A 263 12.17 13.51 2.30
CA GLU A 263 11.33 12.46 2.89
C GLU A 263 12.07 11.12 3.00
N TRP A 264 12.87 10.79 2.00
CA TRP A 264 13.69 9.60 2.00
C TRP A 264 14.75 9.63 3.10
N LEU A 265 15.54 10.70 3.17
CA LEU A 265 16.59 10.88 4.16
C LEU A 265 16.06 10.90 5.60
N PHE A 266 14.87 11.44 5.81
CA PHE A 266 14.19 11.46 7.11
C PHE A 266 13.40 10.17 7.39
N GLY A 267 13.17 9.32 6.38
CA GLY A 267 12.46 8.06 6.53
C GLY A 267 11.03 8.22 7.02
N ILE A 268 10.29 9.17 6.44
CA ILE A 268 8.94 9.56 6.86
C ILE A 268 7.90 9.27 5.76
N MET A 269 7.87 8.04 5.29
CA MET A 269 6.94 7.59 4.25
C MET A 269 6.09 6.41 4.73
N LEU A 270 4.86 6.36 4.27
CA LEU A 270 4.05 5.15 4.44
C LEU A 270 4.72 3.99 3.67
N PRO A 271 4.66 2.76 4.21
CA PRO A 271 5.15 1.57 3.52
C PRO A 271 4.31 1.25 2.27
N GLY A 272 4.67 0.18 1.55
CA GLY A 272 3.95 -0.28 0.37
C GLY A 272 4.21 0.61 -0.85
N LYS A 273 3.14 0.98 -1.57
CA LYS A 273 3.13 1.77 -2.79
C LYS A 273 3.77 3.14 -2.61
N PHE A 274 3.61 3.76 -1.45
CA PHE A 274 4.23 5.06 -1.15
C PHE A 274 5.73 4.90 -0.99
N TYR A 275 6.19 3.94 -0.19
CA TYR A 275 7.61 3.61 -0.05
C TYR A 275 8.27 3.27 -1.39
N ALA A 276 7.64 2.40 -2.18
CA ALA A 276 8.15 2.04 -3.50
C ALA A 276 8.20 3.26 -4.43
N SER A 277 7.20 4.13 -4.42
CA SER A 277 7.24 5.37 -5.21
C SER A 277 8.38 6.28 -4.74
N LYS A 278 8.58 6.40 -3.42
CA LYS A 278 9.58 7.29 -2.82
C LYS A 278 11.01 6.85 -3.08
N ILE A 279 11.32 5.57 -2.98
CA ILE A 279 12.69 5.10 -3.23
C ILE A 279 13.15 5.40 -4.66
N MET A 280 12.26 5.29 -5.65
CA MET A 280 12.59 5.61 -7.04
C MET A 280 12.65 7.13 -7.27
N SER A 281 11.73 7.92 -6.70
CA SER A 281 11.85 9.39 -6.73
C SER A 281 13.15 9.87 -6.10
N ALA A 282 13.54 9.29 -4.96
CA ALA A 282 14.79 9.59 -4.28
C ALA A 282 15.99 9.21 -5.17
N LEU A 283 15.96 8.07 -5.85
CA LEU A 283 17.03 7.65 -6.76
C LEU A 283 17.21 8.63 -7.94
N VAL A 284 16.10 9.03 -8.58
CA VAL A 284 16.11 9.98 -9.71
C VAL A 284 16.59 11.35 -9.24
N THR A 285 16.06 11.86 -8.14
CA THR A 285 16.43 13.18 -7.60
C THR A 285 17.84 13.21 -6.99
N ALA A 286 18.36 12.07 -6.56
CA ALA A 286 19.74 11.91 -6.14
C ALA A 286 20.74 11.76 -7.31
N THR A 287 20.27 11.77 -8.56
CA THR A 287 21.11 11.77 -9.76
C THR A 287 20.99 13.16 -10.42
N PRO A 288 21.92 14.10 -10.18
CA PRO A 288 21.81 15.50 -10.61
C PRO A 288 21.45 15.72 -12.09
N SER A 289 22.03 14.94 -12.99
CA SER A 289 21.77 14.97 -14.44
C SER A 289 20.33 14.62 -14.82
N LEU A 290 19.60 13.93 -13.93
CA LEU A 290 18.19 13.57 -14.07
C LEU A 290 17.26 14.53 -13.31
N GLY A 291 17.79 15.57 -12.66
CA GLY A 291 17.02 16.47 -11.80
C GLY A 291 15.85 17.15 -12.51
N SER A 292 15.93 17.35 -13.83
CA SER A 292 14.85 17.93 -14.65
C SER A 292 13.61 17.04 -14.76
N TYR A 293 13.75 15.72 -14.59
CA TYR A 293 12.63 14.78 -14.66
C TYR A 293 11.81 14.71 -13.37
N GLY A 294 12.37 15.20 -12.26
CA GLY A 294 11.70 15.28 -10.98
C GLY A 294 11.22 13.94 -10.42
N ALA A 295 10.31 14.03 -9.45
CA ALA A 295 9.74 12.88 -8.75
C ALA A 295 8.64 12.19 -9.55
N ILE A 296 8.31 10.96 -9.13
CA ILE A 296 7.26 10.17 -9.76
C ILE A 296 5.87 10.83 -9.61
N PRO A 297 5.13 11.06 -10.71
CA PRO A 297 3.84 11.75 -10.64
C PRO A 297 2.66 10.83 -10.23
N TYR A 298 2.76 9.51 -10.45
CA TYR A 298 1.74 8.54 -10.05
C TYR A 298 2.40 7.26 -9.48
N VAL A 299 1.72 6.48 -8.63
CA VAL A 299 2.35 5.37 -7.90
C VAL A 299 2.67 4.10 -8.72
N ASN A 300 2.17 4.01 -9.97
CA ASN A 300 2.23 2.81 -10.83
C ASN A 300 2.95 3.04 -12.17
N LEU A 301 3.82 4.05 -12.31
CA LEU A 301 4.60 4.25 -13.54
C LEU A 301 5.77 3.28 -13.65
N GLY A 302 6.24 3.13 -14.88
CA GLY A 302 7.61 2.71 -15.16
C GLY A 302 8.52 3.91 -15.38
N PHE A 303 9.81 3.63 -15.44
CA PHE A 303 10.88 4.59 -15.72
C PHE A 303 11.78 4.02 -16.80
N ASN A 304 12.21 4.84 -17.75
CA ASN A 304 13.10 4.43 -18.84
C ASN A 304 14.32 5.35 -18.93
N LEU A 305 15.52 4.76 -18.92
CA LEU A 305 16.78 5.49 -18.97
C LEU A 305 17.85 4.67 -19.69
N GLN A 306 18.55 5.31 -20.63
CA GLN A 306 19.75 4.76 -21.30
C GLN A 306 19.59 3.31 -21.78
N GLY A 307 18.49 3.01 -22.46
CA GLY A 307 18.24 1.67 -23.01
C GLY A 307 17.83 0.60 -21.98
N ARG A 308 17.54 1.00 -20.74
CA ARG A 308 16.98 0.15 -19.68
C ARG A 308 15.65 0.71 -19.19
N SER A 309 14.80 -0.15 -18.67
CA SER A 309 13.54 0.25 -18.04
C SER A 309 13.32 -0.43 -16.68
N TRP A 310 12.56 0.23 -15.81
CA TRP A 310 12.16 -0.28 -14.50
C TRP A 310 10.66 -0.07 -14.32
N TRP A 311 9.99 -1.04 -13.72
CA TRP A 311 8.53 -1.05 -13.63
C TRP A 311 8.09 -1.39 -12.22
N ARG A 312 7.02 -0.75 -11.75
CA ARG A 312 6.37 -1.15 -10.50
C ARG A 312 5.84 -2.57 -10.60
N CYS A 313 5.91 -3.34 -9.52
CA CYS A 313 5.42 -4.71 -9.48
C CYS A 313 3.91 -4.83 -9.71
N ARG A 314 3.14 -3.79 -9.34
CA ARG A 314 1.70 -3.69 -9.62
C ARG A 314 1.38 -3.18 -11.03
N ASN A 315 2.40 -2.84 -11.83
CA ASN A 315 2.19 -2.55 -13.24
C ASN A 315 2.17 -3.87 -14.01
N ILE A 316 1.14 -4.09 -14.84
CA ILE A 316 0.97 -5.30 -15.65
C ILE A 316 2.21 -5.63 -16.49
N LEU A 317 2.87 -4.61 -17.05
CA LEU A 317 4.08 -4.82 -17.82
C LEU A 317 5.23 -5.24 -16.91
N GLY A 318 5.35 -4.64 -15.73
CA GLY A 318 6.31 -5.07 -14.72
C GLY A 318 6.13 -6.55 -14.37
N SER A 319 4.91 -6.99 -14.07
CA SER A 319 4.60 -8.39 -13.75
C SER A 319 5.00 -9.35 -14.87
N VAL A 320 4.79 -8.96 -16.14
CA VAL A 320 5.19 -9.76 -17.31
C VAL A 320 6.72 -9.79 -17.47
N LEU A 321 7.38 -8.63 -17.34
CA LEU A 321 8.82 -8.51 -17.49
C LEU A 321 9.61 -9.18 -16.37
N ALA A 322 8.99 -9.37 -15.20
CA ALA A 322 9.60 -10.04 -14.06
C ALA A 322 10.07 -11.48 -14.36
N GLY A 323 9.44 -12.15 -15.32
CA GLY A 323 9.81 -13.50 -15.75
C GLY A 323 10.99 -13.54 -16.72
N VAL A 324 11.51 -12.39 -17.15
CA VAL A 324 12.66 -12.32 -18.07
C VAL A 324 13.96 -12.62 -17.32
N HIS A 325 14.84 -13.37 -17.96
CA HIS A 325 16.14 -13.72 -17.37
C HIS A 325 16.98 -12.47 -17.04
N GLY A 326 17.56 -12.44 -15.83
CA GLY A 326 18.39 -11.34 -15.35
C GLY A 326 17.62 -10.16 -14.73
N VAL A 327 16.30 -10.14 -14.85
CA VAL A 327 15.44 -9.15 -14.18
C VAL A 327 15.35 -9.47 -12.69
N LYS A 328 15.48 -8.44 -11.85
CA LYS A 328 15.39 -8.56 -10.39
C LYS A 328 14.13 -7.86 -9.91
N SER A 329 13.67 -8.21 -8.72
CA SER A 329 12.61 -7.47 -8.03
C SER A 329 13.05 -7.11 -6.62
N VAL A 330 12.95 -5.83 -6.28
CA VAL A 330 13.30 -5.30 -4.97
C VAL A 330 12.49 -4.03 -4.68
N CYS A 331 12.08 -3.83 -3.43
CA CYS A 331 11.33 -2.65 -2.97
C CYS A 331 10.10 -2.30 -3.84
N GLY A 332 9.39 -3.32 -4.35
CA GLY A 332 8.22 -3.13 -5.20
C GLY A 332 8.51 -2.71 -6.64
N TRP A 333 9.76 -2.74 -7.06
CA TRP A 333 10.17 -2.48 -8.44
C TRP A 333 10.72 -3.73 -9.09
N ILE A 334 10.72 -3.72 -10.42
CA ILE A 334 11.15 -4.79 -11.31
C ILE A 334 12.10 -4.18 -12.33
N GLY A 335 13.31 -4.71 -12.41
CA GLY A 335 14.34 -4.26 -13.34
C GLY A 335 15.73 -4.79 -12.98
N PRO A 336 16.76 -4.46 -13.77
CA PRO A 336 16.65 -3.72 -15.04
C PRO A 336 15.97 -4.59 -16.13
N CYS A 337 15.04 -3.99 -16.87
CA CYS A 337 14.39 -4.60 -18.02
C CYS A 337 14.93 -3.97 -19.32
N PRO A 338 14.71 -4.58 -20.50
CA PRO A 338 15.00 -3.95 -21.78
C PRO A 338 14.34 -2.56 -21.88
N GLY A 339 15.08 -1.58 -22.41
CA GLY A 339 14.57 -0.24 -22.63
C GLY A 339 13.44 -0.22 -23.65
N VAL A 340 12.59 0.81 -23.54
CA VAL A 340 11.52 1.06 -24.48
C VAL A 340 12.12 1.57 -25.79
N THR A 341 11.79 0.91 -26.90
CA THR A 341 12.12 1.36 -28.26
C THR A 341 11.37 2.67 -28.54
N GLU A 342 12.10 3.72 -28.90
CA GLU A 342 11.56 5.09 -29.10
C GLU A 342 10.84 5.63 -27.85
N PRO A 343 11.58 5.86 -26.74
CA PRO A 343 10.96 6.31 -25.51
C PRO A 343 10.40 7.74 -25.66
N PRO A 344 9.32 8.08 -24.94
CA PRO A 344 8.85 9.45 -24.86
C PRO A 344 9.91 10.36 -24.23
N GLU A 345 9.82 11.68 -24.50
CA GLU A 345 10.76 12.68 -23.94
C GLU A 345 10.81 12.64 -22.40
N ASN A 346 9.67 12.37 -21.77
CA ASN A 346 9.59 12.13 -20.34
C ASN A 346 9.90 10.65 -20.04
N PRO A 347 10.93 10.33 -19.25
CA PRO A 347 11.32 8.96 -18.94
C PRO A 347 10.28 8.22 -18.07
N TRP A 348 9.36 8.95 -17.44
CA TRP A 348 8.25 8.38 -16.68
C TRP A 348 7.15 7.88 -17.61
N ILE A 349 6.92 6.57 -17.63
CA ILE A 349 5.98 5.92 -18.55
C ILE A 349 4.76 5.41 -17.79
N ARG A 350 3.59 5.96 -18.13
CA ARG A 350 2.30 5.48 -17.63
C ARG A 350 1.64 4.54 -18.63
N ILE A 351 1.43 3.30 -18.21
CA ILE A 351 0.65 2.34 -18.98
C ILE A 351 -0.81 2.44 -18.57
N ARG A 352 -1.68 2.72 -19.55
CA ARG A 352 -3.13 2.64 -19.37
C ARG A 352 -3.57 1.21 -19.65
N ALA A 353 -3.56 0.37 -18.61
CA ALA A 353 -4.18 -0.94 -18.67
C ALA A 353 -5.69 -0.81 -18.41
N ARG A 354 -6.51 -1.62 -19.09
CA ARG A 354 -7.92 -1.76 -18.74
C ARG A 354 -8.00 -2.36 -17.33
N PRO A 355 -8.83 -1.82 -16.42
CA PRO A 355 -9.10 -2.46 -15.15
C PRO A 355 -9.55 -3.90 -15.39
N VAL A 356 -9.02 -4.84 -14.61
CA VAL A 356 -9.53 -6.20 -14.61
C VAL A 356 -10.92 -6.13 -13.99
N GLU A 357 -11.95 -6.27 -14.82
CA GLU A 357 -13.30 -6.51 -14.32
C GLU A 357 -13.30 -7.91 -13.71
N PHE A 358 -13.31 -7.97 -12.39
CA PHE A 358 -13.73 -9.20 -11.73
C PHE A 358 -15.20 -9.37 -12.10
N LEU A 359 -15.54 -10.49 -12.73
CA LEU A 359 -16.92 -10.79 -13.09
C LEU A 359 -17.78 -10.63 -11.83
N ARG A 360 -18.52 -9.52 -11.74
CA ARG A 360 -19.72 -9.48 -10.91
C ARG A 360 -20.57 -10.60 -11.48
N GLY A 361 -20.83 -11.64 -10.69
CA GLY A 361 -21.83 -12.62 -11.07
C GLY A 361 -23.09 -11.83 -11.40
N THR A 362 -23.43 -11.71 -12.69
CA THR A 362 -24.73 -11.20 -13.12
C THR A 362 -25.75 -12.21 -12.63
N VAL A 363 -26.31 -11.96 -11.45
CA VAL A 363 -27.54 -12.63 -11.05
C VAL A 363 -28.62 -11.97 -11.88
N THR A 364 -28.89 -12.52 -13.06
CA THR A 364 -30.22 -12.40 -13.65
C THR A 364 -31.15 -13.17 -12.73
N ASP A 365 -31.85 -12.44 -11.88
CA ASP A 365 -32.91 -12.98 -11.05
C ASP A 365 -33.98 -13.61 -11.96
N PRO A 366 -34.21 -14.94 -11.92
CA PRO A 366 -35.26 -15.57 -12.70
C PRO A 366 -36.64 -15.51 -12.01
N LEU A 367 -36.76 -14.94 -10.80
CA LEU A 367 -38.02 -14.93 -10.05
C LEU A 367 -38.28 -13.54 -9.46
N GLY A 368 -39.11 -12.79 -10.16
CA GLY A 368 -39.42 -11.39 -9.83
C GLY A 368 -40.10 -11.14 -8.49
N ASN A 369 -40.15 -9.84 -8.17
CA ASN A 369 -40.96 -9.16 -7.17
C ASN A 369 -40.83 -9.66 -5.73
N ILE A 370 -40.00 -8.98 -4.95
CA ILE A 370 -40.37 -8.54 -3.60
C ILE A 370 -39.96 -7.08 -3.47
N ASP A 371 -40.88 -6.19 -3.83
CA ASP A 371 -40.97 -4.88 -3.19
C ASP A 371 -41.27 -5.11 -1.70
N ASP A 372 -40.74 -4.22 -0.84
CA ASP A 372 -40.97 -4.10 0.60
C ASP A 372 -40.30 -5.15 1.53
N ALA A 373 -39.10 -4.80 2.02
CA ALA A 373 -38.70 -5.11 3.39
C ALA A 373 -37.85 -3.96 3.95
N SER A 374 -38.23 -3.55 5.15
CA SER A 374 -37.82 -2.37 5.90
C SER A 374 -36.33 -2.27 6.23
N ASP A 375 -35.89 -1.01 6.26
CA ASP A 375 -34.74 -0.46 6.96
C ASP A 375 -34.73 -0.89 8.45
N ASP A 376 -34.11 -2.03 8.75
CA ASP A 376 -33.61 -2.35 10.09
C ASP A 376 -32.13 -2.77 10.02
N GLY A 377 -31.31 -1.99 10.73
CA GLY A 377 -29.87 -2.07 10.67
C GLY A 377 -29.33 -3.39 11.19
N SER A 378 -28.91 -4.26 10.28
CA SER A 378 -27.92 -5.29 10.53
C SER A 378 -26.98 -5.36 9.32
N GLY A 379 -25.67 -5.29 9.56
CA GLY A 379 -24.63 -5.17 8.54
C GLY A 379 -24.38 -6.45 7.73
N GLU A 380 -25.41 -7.23 7.41
CA GLU A 380 -25.32 -8.57 6.82
C GLU A 380 -25.31 -8.58 5.28
N GLU A 381 -25.77 -7.53 4.60
CA GLU A 381 -25.98 -7.58 3.14
C GLU A 381 -24.70 -7.63 2.29
N ALA A 382 -23.55 -7.13 2.76
CA ALA A 382 -22.31 -7.25 1.97
C ALA A 382 -21.54 -8.56 2.18
N TYR A 383 -22.00 -9.41 3.11
CA TYR A 383 -21.52 -10.79 3.22
C TYR A 383 -22.27 -11.74 2.28
N ASP A 384 -23.34 -11.29 1.61
CA ASP A 384 -24.20 -12.16 0.81
C ASP A 384 -23.70 -12.38 -0.63
N THR A 385 -22.84 -11.49 -1.16
CA THR A 385 -22.28 -11.63 -2.51
C THR A 385 -21.20 -12.72 -2.61
N THR A 386 -20.42 -12.95 -1.57
CA THR A 386 -19.49 -14.09 -1.49
C THR A 386 -20.24 -15.40 -1.24
N ARG A 387 -21.30 -15.39 -0.41
CA ARG A 387 -22.09 -16.59 -0.07
C ARG A 387 -22.78 -17.23 -1.27
N ARG A 388 -23.14 -16.46 -2.30
CA ARG A 388 -23.83 -16.96 -3.50
C ARG A 388 -22.93 -17.58 -4.57
N LEU A 389 -21.62 -17.31 -4.56
CA LEU A 389 -20.65 -18.00 -5.43
C LEU A 389 -20.31 -19.42 -4.93
N PHE A 390 -20.58 -19.69 -3.65
CA PHE A 390 -20.46 -20.99 -2.99
C PHE A 390 -21.81 -21.68 -2.74
N SER A 391 -22.90 -21.17 -3.32
CA SER A 391 -24.19 -21.83 -3.18
C SER A 391 -24.13 -23.21 -3.85
N PRO A 392 -24.40 -24.29 -3.11
CA PRO A 392 -24.51 -25.62 -3.69
C PRO A 392 -25.52 -25.60 -4.84
N ARG A 393 -25.29 -26.40 -5.88
CA ARG A 393 -26.31 -26.55 -6.93
C ARG A 393 -27.58 -27.13 -6.30
N ALA A 394 -28.71 -26.99 -7.00
CA ALA A 394 -29.94 -27.64 -6.58
C ALA A 394 -29.70 -29.16 -6.38
N GLY A 395 -29.79 -29.63 -5.13
CA GLY A 395 -29.54 -31.02 -4.74
C GLY A 395 -28.14 -31.33 -4.19
N GLU A 396 -27.24 -30.36 -4.13
CA GLU A 396 -25.89 -30.48 -3.54
C GLU A 396 -25.92 -29.85 -2.14
N THR A 397 -25.14 -30.36 -1.19
CA THR A 397 -25.00 -29.75 0.14
C THR A 397 -23.70 -28.96 0.25
N VAL A 398 -23.63 -28.00 1.18
CA VAL A 398 -22.39 -27.25 1.47
C VAL A 398 -21.25 -28.20 1.88
N PHE A 399 -21.59 -29.32 2.51
CA PHE A 399 -20.63 -30.33 2.92
C PHE A 399 -19.98 -31.04 1.72
N ASP A 400 -20.78 -31.35 0.69
CA ASP A 400 -20.28 -31.98 -0.54
C ASP A 400 -19.28 -31.08 -1.27
N VAL A 401 -19.58 -29.78 -1.35
CA VAL A 401 -18.68 -28.78 -1.96
C VAL A 401 -17.37 -28.66 -1.18
N ILE A 402 -17.42 -28.66 0.16
CA ILE A 402 -16.23 -28.63 1.00
C ILE A 402 -15.42 -29.92 0.85
N GLN A 403 -16.09 -31.08 0.76
CA GLN A 403 -15.45 -32.37 0.58
C GLN A 403 -14.71 -32.46 -0.76
N ASP A 404 -15.34 -31.99 -1.84
CA ASP A 404 -14.71 -31.90 -3.17
C ASP A 404 -13.52 -30.92 -3.19
N LEU A 405 -13.63 -29.78 -2.49
CA LEU A 405 -12.51 -28.83 -2.36
C LEU A 405 -11.33 -29.41 -1.57
N SER A 406 -11.61 -30.26 -0.59
CA SER A 406 -10.60 -30.90 0.26
C SER A 406 -9.94 -32.13 -0.37
N ASP A 407 -10.54 -32.70 -1.41
CA ASP A 407 -10.00 -33.87 -2.09
C ASP A 407 -8.89 -33.47 -3.07
N MET A 408 -7.65 -33.48 -2.60
CA MET A 408 -6.43 -33.21 -3.37
C MET A 408 -6.29 -34.07 -4.63
N SER A 409 -6.97 -35.22 -4.73
CA SER A 409 -6.94 -36.09 -5.91
C SER A 409 -7.73 -35.54 -7.11
N LEU A 410 -8.66 -34.60 -6.85
CA LEU A 410 -9.41 -33.88 -7.89
C LEU A 410 -8.60 -32.73 -8.51
N TRP A 411 -7.42 -32.41 -7.97
CA TRP A 411 -6.59 -31.29 -8.37
C TRP A 411 -5.33 -31.77 -9.09
N ASN A 412 -5.11 -31.27 -10.30
CA ASN A 412 -3.81 -31.43 -10.95
C ASN A 412 -2.88 -30.37 -10.37
N GLU A 413 -1.86 -30.78 -9.62
CA GLU A 413 -0.78 -29.87 -9.26
C GLU A 413 -0.14 -29.33 -10.55
N PRO A 414 -0.06 -28.00 -10.73
CA PRO A 414 0.58 -27.43 -11.90
C PRO A 414 2.07 -27.79 -11.85
N VAL A 415 2.47 -28.74 -12.68
CA VAL A 415 3.88 -29.08 -12.87
C VAL A 415 4.58 -27.85 -13.46
N PRO A 416 5.56 -27.24 -12.76
CA PRO A 416 6.27 -26.10 -13.30
C PRO A 416 6.96 -26.55 -14.60
N PRO A 417 6.95 -25.73 -15.66
CA PRO A 417 7.65 -26.08 -16.88
C PRO A 417 9.11 -26.40 -16.57
N PRO A 418 9.71 -27.44 -17.19
CA PRO A 418 11.10 -27.79 -16.95
C PRO A 418 12.00 -26.58 -17.14
N LYS A 419 12.90 -26.29 -16.19
CA LYS A 419 13.85 -25.15 -16.23
C LYS A 419 14.66 -25.05 -17.53
N ALA A 420 14.72 -26.13 -18.32
CA ALA A 420 15.50 -26.23 -19.55
C ALA A 420 14.74 -25.85 -20.84
N ALA A 421 13.46 -25.47 -20.78
CA ALA A 421 12.73 -25.04 -21.97
C ALA A 421 12.91 -23.53 -22.20
N LEU A 422 13.94 -23.16 -22.99
CA LEU A 422 14.15 -21.84 -23.61
C LEU A 422 13.70 -20.66 -22.74
N THR A 423 14.57 -20.18 -21.85
CA THR A 423 14.38 -18.89 -21.18
C THR A 423 14.03 -17.84 -22.23
N PRO A 424 12.82 -17.24 -22.20
CA PRO A 424 12.41 -16.29 -23.23
C PRO A 424 13.33 -15.08 -23.15
N MET A 425 14.11 -14.88 -24.22
CA MET A 425 14.92 -13.68 -24.39
C MET A 425 14.05 -12.60 -25.01
N MET A 426 13.76 -11.55 -24.25
CA MET A 426 13.06 -10.39 -24.78
C MET A 426 14.05 -9.54 -25.59
N LEU A 427 13.81 -9.44 -26.89
CA LEU A 427 14.69 -8.70 -27.81
C LEU A 427 14.40 -7.20 -27.79
N GLU A 428 13.13 -6.80 -27.81
CA GLU A 428 12.72 -5.39 -27.90
C GLU A 428 11.40 -5.14 -27.13
N LEU A 429 11.27 -3.94 -26.55
CA LEU A 429 10.05 -3.47 -25.90
C LEU A 429 9.51 -2.24 -26.64
N ASN A 430 8.60 -2.45 -27.59
CA ASN A 430 8.01 -1.34 -28.37
C ASN A 430 6.70 -0.86 -27.71
N ILE A 431 6.67 0.38 -27.23
CA ILE A 431 5.47 1.02 -26.68
C ILE A 431 5.04 2.14 -27.61
N ARG A 432 3.91 1.97 -28.31
CA ARG A 432 3.41 2.97 -29.28
C ARG A 432 2.42 3.92 -28.64
N HIS A 433 2.59 5.22 -28.86
CA HIS A 433 1.61 6.24 -28.50
C HIS A 433 0.38 6.10 -29.41
N LEU A 434 -0.80 5.88 -28.85
CA LEU A 434 -2.03 5.80 -29.64
C LEU A 434 -2.72 7.16 -29.68
N SER A 435 -2.74 7.76 -30.86
CA SER A 435 -3.61 8.88 -31.19
C SER A 435 -5.08 8.42 -31.08
N ASN A 436 -5.82 9.09 -30.20
CA ASN A 436 -7.29 9.14 -30.10
C ASN A 436 -8.11 7.94 -29.57
N SER A 437 -7.54 6.84 -29.02
CA SER A 437 -8.40 5.82 -28.32
C SER A 437 -7.68 4.86 -27.35
N GLY A 438 -6.61 5.30 -26.69
CA GLY A 438 -5.95 4.54 -25.60
C GLY A 438 -4.89 3.54 -26.08
N LEU A 439 -3.93 3.23 -25.20
CA LEU A 439 -2.71 2.43 -25.47
C LEU A 439 -3.02 0.92 -25.69
N ARG A 440 -2.58 0.34 -26.80
CA ARG A 440 -2.48 -1.11 -27.06
C ARG A 440 -0.99 -1.44 -27.06
N VAL A 441 -0.61 -2.42 -26.26
CA VAL A 441 0.70 -3.08 -26.39
C VAL A 441 0.66 -3.90 -27.68
N SER A 442 1.20 -3.37 -28.78
CA SER A 442 1.47 -4.17 -29.97
C SER A 442 2.78 -4.92 -29.74
N GLN A 443 2.69 -6.15 -29.24
CA GLN A 443 3.81 -7.08 -29.26
C GLN A 443 4.21 -7.32 -30.73
N ALA A 444 5.39 -6.87 -31.13
CA ALA A 444 6.18 -7.62 -32.10
C ALA A 444 6.93 -8.72 -31.32
N LEU A 445 6.20 -9.66 -30.72
CA LEU A 445 6.80 -10.94 -30.33
C LEU A 445 7.14 -11.64 -31.64
N ARG A 446 8.39 -11.57 -32.10
CA ARG A 446 8.89 -12.61 -33.00
C ARG A 446 8.79 -13.91 -32.20
N THR A 447 7.86 -14.73 -32.62
CA THR A 447 7.47 -15.99 -32.00
C THR A 447 8.69 -16.90 -32.01
N LEU A 448 9.37 -17.06 -30.87
CA LEU A 448 10.05 -18.31 -30.62
C LEU A 448 8.94 -19.32 -30.33
N HIS A 449 8.87 -20.36 -31.16
CA HIS A 449 7.96 -21.49 -30.98
C HIS A 449 8.10 -22.04 -29.55
N ILE A 450 7.20 -21.62 -28.68
CA ILE A 450 6.88 -22.38 -27.48
C ILE A 450 5.92 -23.46 -27.98
N PRO A 451 6.26 -24.75 -27.88
CA PRO A 451 5.24 -25.78 -28.06
C PRO A 451 4.26 -25.60 -26.89
N CYS A 452 3.16 -24.89 -27.15
CA CYS A 452 2.01 -24.85 -26.27
C CYS A 452 1.42 -26.25 -26.19
N THR A 453 1.94 -27.10 -25.30
CA THR A 453 1.20 -28.25 -24.81
C THR A 453 -0.01 -27.72 -24.05
N GLN A 454 -1.19 -28.10 -24.53
CA GLN A 454 -2.50 -27.65 -24.10
C GLN A 454 -2.65 -27.63 -22.57
N ILE A 455 -2.81 -26.44 -21.98
CA ILE A 455 -3.32 -26.29 -20.61
C ILE A 455 -4.77 -25.80 -20.73
N ARG A 456 -5.73 -26.71 -20.52
CA ARG A 456 -7.16 -26.42 -20.49
C ARG A 456 -7.58 -26.16 -19.05
N TYR A 457 -7.90 -24.92 -18.68
CA TYR A 457 -8.57 -24.62 -17.40
C TYR A 457 -10.04 -24.25 -17.63
N SER A 458 -10.92 -24.82 -16.79
CA SER A 458 -12.34 -24.50 -16.70
C SER A 458 -12.54 -23.24 -15.84
N PHE A 459 -13.32 -22.29 -16.37
CA PHE A 459 -13.50 -20.91 -15.87
C PHE A 459 -14.22 -20.78 -14.50
N ARG A 460 -14.61 -21.88 -13.85
CA ARG A 460 -15.43 -21.85 -12.60
C ARG A 460 -14.65 -21.82 -11.29
N HIS A 461 -13.36 -22.15 -11.26
CA HIS A 461 -12.72 -22.65 -10.02
C HIS A 461 -11.66 -21.74 -9.38
N ILE A 462 -11.52 -20.49 -9.83
CA ILE A 462 -10.52 -19.56 -9.25
C ILE A 462 -11.05 -18.86 -7.98
N LEU A 463 -12.36 -18.85 -7.74
CA LEU A 463 -12.99 -18.14 -6.62
C LEU A 463 -13.22 -19.01 -5.37
N ALA A 464 -12.93 -20.31 -5.41
CA ALA A 464 -13.31 -21.25 -4.35
C ALA A 464 -12.36 -21.32 -3.13
N LEU A 465 -11.31 -20.50 -3.10
CA LEU A 465 -10.21 -20.61 -2.12
C LEU A 465 -10.45 -19.89 -0.78
N GLU A 466 -11.54 -19.12 -0.62
CA GLU A 466 -11.78 -18.33 0.60
C GLU A 466 -12.22 -19.15 1.82
N HIS A 467 -12.84 -20.33 1.67
CA HIS A 467 -13.36 -21.09 2.83
C HIS A 467 -12.42 -22.21 3.34
N MET A 468 -11.32 -22.53 2.65
CA MET A 468 -10.34 -23.51 3.15
C MET A 468 -9.40 -22.95 4.24
N LEU A 469 -9.42 -21.64 4.48
CA LEU A 469 -8.43 -20.96 5.33
C LEU A 469 -8.73 -20.97 6.84
N SER A 470 -9.81 -21.61 7.31
CA SER A 470 -9.98 -21.90 8.74
C SER A 470 -9.44 -23.26 9.18
N THR A 471 -9.07 -24.14 8.24
CA THR A 471 -8.67 -25.53 8.56
C THR A 471 -7.27 -25.91 8.05
N VAL A 472 -6.58 -25.05 7.31
CA VAL A 472 -5.24 -25.35 6.75
C VAL A 472 -4.17 -24.48 7.41
N GLU A 473 -3.90 -24.76 8.69
CA GLU A 473 -2.66 -24.35 9.37
C GLU A 473 -1.45 -25.19 8.93
N LYS A 474 -1.59 -26.06 7.90
CA LYS A 474 -0.57 -27.08 7.56
C LYS A 474 -0.11 -27.19 6.10
N CYS A 475 -0.60 -26.39 5.16
CA CYS A 475 -0.04 -26.38 3.80
C CYS A 475 0.62 -25.03 3.51
N SER A 476 1.92 -24.96 3.80
CA SER A 476 2.81 -24.03 3.11
C SER A 476 2.95 -24.47 1.65
N ASP A 477 3.11 -23.52 0.73
CA ASP A 477 3.74 -23.74 -0.59
C ASP A 477 2.87 -23.95 -1.85
N THR A 478 1.59 -23.56 -1.87
CA THR A 478 0.84 -23.53 -3.15
C THR A 478 0.98 -22.18 -3.88
N GLN A 479 1.64 -22.19 -5.05
CA GLN A 479 1.81 -21.03 -5.93
C GLN A 479 0.72 -20.97 -7.01
N VAL A 480 0.20 -19.77 -7.30
CA VAL A 480 -0.68 -19.54 -8.46
C VAL A 480 0.02 -18.64 -9.46
N MET A 481 0.38 -19.20 -10.62
CA MET A 481 0.80 -18.42 -11.79
C MET A 481 -0.44 -18.07 -12.62
N LEU A 482 -0.79 -16.77 -12.69
CA LEU A 482 -1.86 -16.28 -13.57
C LEU A 482 -1.28 -15.46 -14.73
N LEU A 483 -1.15 -16.10 -15.89
CA LEU A 483 -0.95 -15.46 -17.19
C LEU A 483 -2.33 -15.21 -17.80
N LEU A 484 -2.85 -13.99 -17.70
CA LEU A 484 -4.09 -13.60 -18.37
C LEU A 484 -3.75 -12.88 -19.69
N SER A 485 -3.81 -13.62 -20.80
CA SER A 485 -4.05 -13.06 -22.13
C SER A 485 -5.38 -13.58 -22.65
N ARG A 486 -6.30 -12.68 -23.04
CA ARG A 486 -7.42 -13.06 -23.91
C ARG A 486 -7.59 -12.02 -25.01
N ILE A 487 -7.16 -12.45 -26.20
CA ILE A 487 -7.62 -11.96 -27.50
C ILE A 487 -9.05 -12.52 -27.68
N SER A 488 -10.00 -11.64 -27.99
CA SER A 488 -11.41 -11.96 -28.18
C SER A 488 -11.68 -12.56 -29.57
N ASN A 489 -12.26 -13.78 -29.58
CA ASN A 489 -12.95 -14.51 -30.67
C ASN A 489 -12.10 -15.01 -31.87
N PRO A 490 -12.29 -16.28 -32.28
CA PRO A 490 -13.54 -16.71 -32.92
C PRO A 490 -14.10 -18.10 -32.54
N MET A 491 -15.44 -18.21 -32.63
CA MET A 491 -16.27 -19.36 -33.07
C MET A 491 -16.27 -20.72 -32.34
N LYS A 492 -17.51 -21.17 -32.05
CA LYS A 492 -18.08 -22.52 -31.85
C LYS A 492 -17.16 -23.75 -31.97
N VAL A 493 -17.14 -24.59 -30.92
CA VAL A 493 -17.35 -26.08 -30.90
C VAL A 493 -17.73 -26.44 -29.45
N VAL A 494 -18.98 -26.80 -29.10
CA VAL A 494 -19.61 -28.15 -28.95
C VAL A 494 -18.83 -29.13 -28.04
N GLY A 495 -19.55 -29.87 -27.18
CA GLY A 495 -19.09 -30.66 -26.02
C GLY A 495 -18.00 -31.73 -26.28
N VAL A 496 -17.46 -32.39 -25.25
CA VAL A 496 -17.96 -33.69 -24.76
C VAL A 496 -17.26 -34.09 -23.43
N ARG A 497 -17.99 -34.77 -22.52
CA ARG A 497 -17.51 -35.51 -21.33
C ARG A 497 -16.56 -36.66 -21.72
N LYS A 498 -15.52 -36.95 -20.92
CA LYS A 498 -14.76 -38.20 -21.06
C LYS A 498 -15.65 -39.40 -20.73
N TYR A 499 -15.81 -40.32 -21.68
CA TYR A 499 -15.79 -41.74 -21.40
C TYR A 499 -14.46 -42.25 -21.95
N TRP A 500 -13.66 -42.84 -21.06
CA TRP A 500 -12.35 -43.49 -21.26
C TRP A 500 -11.30 -42.68 -22.05
#